data_AF-A0A2M6ZUZ3-F1
#
_entry.id   AF-A0A2M6ZUZ3-F1
#
_cell.length_a   1.000
_cell.length_b   1.000
_cell.length_c   1.000
_cell.angle_alpha   90.00
_cell.angle_beta   90.00
_cell.angle_gamma   90.00
#
_symmetry.space_group_name_H-M   'P 1'
#
loop_
_entity.id
_entity.type
_entity.pdbx_description
1 polymer ?
#
loop_
_entity_poly.entity_id
_entity_poly.type
_entity_poly.pdbx_seq_one_letter_code
_entity_poly.pdbx_strand_id
1 'polypeptide(L)'
;MDPHQNIFYYYRGPSKYKTDEMQIARQLENNTTKALINLFQYSPPKVLSRFLELVASKTGYDNFPVPQKNNYKFALQKIPELAKSAESKVVVTISKELLGESGVSPGGIPDAWIYCPSTTPSVAIMIEAKLKGIPSQDQIQGHLEKAGWNNTRLYQCNLTWAEIYDCWANEKNDLLTTQFRQYLEVIGMSPFSGFVDDDFNFFISYDDDYRPLLRNKLHEFAQEVHKRMGQEITRVYSEIFVGHIIARRGTAFVVLRKPQDRHDPFKHCNFSIEINKRRSAV
;
A
#
# COMPACT_ATOMS: atom_id res chain seq x y z
N MET A 1 -4.63 -15.37 11.20
CA MET A 1 -5.78 -14.70 10.55
C MET A 1 -5.85 -15.16 9.10
N ASP A 2 -7.03 -15.51 8.61
CA ASP A 2 -7.27 -16.03 7.25
C ASP A 2 -7.54 -14.86 6.28
N PRO A 3 -6.66 -14.61 5.29
CA PRO A 3 -6.84 -13.54 4.29
C PRO A 3 -8.12 -13.67 3.46
N HIS A 4 -8.73 -14.85 3.35
CA HIS A 4 -10.01 -15.02 2.62
C HIS A 4 -11.21 -14.47 3.39
N GLN A 5 -11.08 -14.31 4.71
CA GLN A 5 -12.11 -13.63 5.50
C GLN A 5 -12.02 -12.11 5.35
N ASN A 6 -10.99 -11.61 4.66
CA ASN A 6 -10.82 -10.21 4.36
C ASN A 6 -11.60 -9.78 3.11
N ILE A 7 -12.56 -8.88 3.33
CA ILE A 7 -13.46 -8.37 2.30
C ILE A 7 -12.74 -7.70 1.12
N PHE A 8 -11.55 -7.15 1.33
CA PHE A 8 -10.77 -6.48 0.29
C PHE A 8 -9.90 -7.46 -0.50
N TYR A 9 -9.57 -8.61 0.09
CA TYR A 9 -8.85 -9.67 -0.60
C TYR A 9 -9.66 -10.27 -1.76
N TYR A 10 -11.00 -10.31 -1.62
CA TYR A 10 -11.92 -10.73 -2.68
C TYR A 10 -11.85 -9.89 -3.95
N TYR A 11 -11.33 -8.66 -3.91
CA TYR A 11 -11.15 -7.85 -5.13
C TYR A 11 -10.10 -8.44 -6.08
N ARG A 12 -9.22 -9.33 -5.61
CA ARG A 12 -8.20 -9.99 -6.45
C ARG A 12 -8.79 -10.80 -7.60
N GLY A 13 -10.02 -11.32 -7.49
CA GLY A 13 -10.67 -12.13 -8.53
C GLY A 13 -9.85 -13.37 -8.94
N PRO A 14 -10.42 -14.27 -9.75
CA PRO A 14 -9.67 -15.39 -10.30
C PRO A 14 -8.71 -14.89 -11.39
N SER A 15 -7.40 -14.94 -11.15
CA SER A 15 -6.41 -14.66 -12.20
C SER A 15 -6.36 -15.83 -13.19
N LYS A 16 -7.06 -15.68 -14.33
CA LYS A 16 -6.94 -16.64 -15.45
C LYS A 16 -5.55 -16.61 -16.10
N TYR A 17 -4.80 -15.53 -15.89
CA TYR A 17 -3.48 -15.29 -16.47
C TYR A 17 -2.42 -15.24 -15.35
N LYS A 18 -1.98 -16.40 -14.88
CA LYS A 18 -0.98 -16.52 -13.80
C LYS A 18 0.45 -16.17 -14.22
N THR A 19 0.69 -15.82 -15.48
CA THR A 19 2.06 -15.74 -16.04
C THR A 19 2.55 -14.31 -16.33
N ASP A 20 1.69 -13.30 -16.32
CA ASP A 20 2.10 -11.90 -16.56
C ASP A 20 2.16 -11.13 -15.24
N GLU A 21 3.37 -11.01 -14.67
CA GLU A 21 3.61 -10.28 -13.42
C GLU A 21 3.18 -8.80 -13.49
N MET A 22 3.25 -8.19 -14.67
CA MET A 22 2.88 -6.79 -14.87
C MET A 22 1.35 -6.63 -14.79
N GLN A 23 0.59 -7.55 -15.38
CA GLN A 23 -0.87 -7.56 -15.26
C GLN A 23 -1.32 -7.82 -13.82
N ILE A 24 -0.66 -8.75 -13.12
CA ILE A 24 -0.95 -9.03 -11.70
C ILE A 24 -0.70 -7.78 -10.85
N ALA A 25 0.43 -7.10 -11.07
CA ALA A 25 0.76 -5.87 -10.35
C ALA A 25 -0.28 -4.76 -10.59
N ARG A 26 -0.67 -4.55 -11.86
CA ARG A 26 -1.69 -3.57 -12.22
C ARG A 26 -3.06 -3.89 -11.64
N GLN A 27 -3.44 -5.18 -11.62
CA GLN A 27 -4.70 -5.59 -11.01
C GLN A 27 -4.69 -5.33 -9.51
N LEU A 28 -3.57 -5.63 -8.83
CA LEU A 28 -3.42 -5.38 -7.40
C LEU A 28 -3.50 -3.88 -7.07
N GLU A 29 -2.90 -3.04 -7.91
CA GLU A 29 -2.97 -1.58 -7.81
C GLU A 29 -4.41 -1.07 -7.88
N ASN A 30 -5.13 -1.41 -8.94
CA ASN A 30 -6.54 -1.05 -9.10
C ASN A 30 -7.42 -1.51 -7.93
N ASN A 31 -7.17 -2.73 -7.44
CA ASN A 31 -7.92 -3.30 -6.32
C ASN A 31 -7.63 -2.59 -5.01
N THR A 32 -6.40 -2.13 -4.80
CA THR A 32 -5.99 -1.40 -3.60
C THR A 32 -6.63 -0.02 -3.57
N THR A 33 -6.62 0.70 -4.70
CA THR A 33 -7.33 1.99 -4.80
C THR A 33 -8.84 1.81 -4.62
N LYS A 34 -9.44 0.78 -5.22
CA LYS A 34 -10.86 0.45 -5.00
C LYS A 34 -11.17 0.14 -3.54
N ALA A 35 -10.30 -0.61 -2.85
CA ALA A 35 -10.46 -0.91 -1.43
C ALA A 35 -10.45 0.37 -0.58
N LEU A 36 -9.53 1.31 -0.86
CA LEU A 36 -9.47 2.60 -0.18
C LEU A 36 -10.75 3.43 -0.40
N ILE A 37 -11.25 3.50 -1.63
CA ILE A 37 -12.49 4.25 -1.91
C ILE A 37 -13.70 3.60 -1.24
N ASN A 38 -13.79 2.27 -1.24
CA ASN A 38 -14.86 1.57 -0.54
C ASN A 38 -14.79 1.76 0.98
N LEU A 39 -13.58 1.80 1.55
CA LEU A 39 -13.38 2.18 2.95
C LEU A 39 -14.01 3.56 3.21
N PHE A 40 -13.72 4.57 2.40
CA PHE A 40 -14.30 5.91 2.59
C PHE A 40 -15.82 5.95 2.38
N GLN A 41 -16.34 5.19 1.42
CA GLN A 41 -17.76 5.20 1.09
C GLN A 41 -18.64 4.50 2.12
N TYR A 42 -18.13 3.42 2.73
CA TYR A 42 -18.95 2.53 3.59
C TYR A 42 -18.59 2.59 5.08
N SER A 43 -17.53 3.32 5.46
CA SER A 43 -17.18 3.53 6.87
C SER A 43 -17.82 4.81 7.43
N PRO A 44 -17.82 5.00 8.76
CA PRO A 44 -18.28 6.24 9.37
C PRO A 44 -17.49 7.45 8.84
N PRO A 45 -18.12 8.65 8.72
CA PRO A 45 -17.48 9.83 8.11
C PRO A 45 -16.13 10.24 8.71
N LYS A 46 -15.87 9.91 9.98
CA LYS A 46 -14.58 10.14 10.64
C LYS A 46 -13.40 9.50 9.90
N VAL A 47 -13.59 8.37 9.22
CA VAL A 47 -12.52 7.68 8.49
C VAL A 47 -12.02 8.53 7.32
N LEU A 48 -12.95 9.11 6.55
CA LEU A 48 -12.61 10.07 5.51
C LEU A 48 -12.04 11.37 6.11
N SER A 49 -12.57 11.84 7.23
CA SER A 49 -12.05 13.06 7.92
C SER A 49 -10.56 12.94 8.21
N ARG A 50 -10.09 11.81 8.76
CA ARG A 50 -8.67 11.57 9.02
C ARG A 50 -7.81 11.59 7.77
N PHE A 51 -8.31 11.01 6.68
CA PHE A 51 -7.61 11.07 5.40
C PHE A 51 -7.51 12.51 4.90
N LEU A 52 -8.58 13.30 5.00
CA LEU A 52 -8.57 14.72 4.61
C LEU A 52 -7.66 15.56 5.52
N GLU A 53 -7.60 15.27 6.82
CA GLU A 53 -6.64 15.87 7.77
C GLU A 53 -5.19 15.58 7.35
N LEU A 54 -4.88 14.33 6.97
CA LEU A 54 -3.57 13.97 6.44
C LEU A 54 -3.26 14.76 5.16
N VAL A 55 -4.19 14.81 4.21
CA VAL A 55 -4.02 15.57 2.95
C VAL A 55 -3.83 17.07 3.24
N ALA A 56 -4.63 17.64 4.14
CA ALA A 56 -4.51 19.03 4.57
C ALA A 56 -3.12 19.32 5.16
N SER A 57 -2.60 18.43 6.00
CA SER A 57 -1.27 18.58 6.62
C SER A 57 -0.13 18.62 5.60
N LYS A 58 -0.30 17.97 4.44
CA LYS A 58 0.70 17.89 3.37
C LYS A 58 0.55 18.99 2.31
N THR A 59 -0.66 19.44 2.07
CA THR A 59 -0.98 20.43 1.03
C THR A 59 -1.08 21.87 1.55
N GLY A 60 -1.33 22.04 2.85
CA GLY A 60 -1.73 23.31 3.44
C GLY A 60 -3.16 23.73 3.12
N TYR A 61 -3.96 22.89 2.45
CA TYR A 61 -5.37 23.17 2.18
C TYR A 61 -6.25 22.64 3.32
N ASP A 62 -6.77 23.54 4.14
CA ASP A 62 -7.57 23.25 5.34
C ASP A 62 -9.08 23.43 5.14
N ASN A 63 -9.51 23.93 3.98
CA ASN A 63 -10.92 24.23 3.68
C ASN A 63 -11.71 23.01 3.18
N PHE A 64 -11.37 21.80 3.66
CA PHE A 64 -12.16 20.61 3.36
C PHE A 64 -13.50 20.66 4.11
N PRO A 65 -14.63 20.45 3.41
CA PRO A 65 -15.92 20.24 4.06
C PRO A 65 -15.85 19.11 5.08
N VAL A 66 -16.45 19.30 6.26
CA VAL A 66 -16.57 18.23 7.25
C VAL A 66 -17.34 17.06 6.61
N PRO A 67 -16.78 15.84 6.56
CA PRO A 67 -17.46 14.70 5.98
C PRO A 67 -18.78 14.41 6.71
N GLN A 68 -19.85 14.32 5.93
CA GLN A 68 -21.16 13.90 6.39
C GLN A 68 -21.64 12.74 5.52
N LYS A 69 -22.69 12.04 5.95
CA LYS A 69 -23.25 10.97 5.14
C LYS A 69 -23.73 11.55 3.80
N ASN A 70 -23.20 11.05 2.69
CA ASN A 70 -23.57 11.38 1.30
C ASN A 70 -23.12 12.76 0.74
N ASN A 71 -22.44 13.62 1.49
CA ASN A 71 -21.96 14.90 0.94
C ASN A 71 -20.74 14.73 0.02
N TYR A 72 -19.90 13.74 0.30
CA TYR A 72 -18.86 13.28 -0.60
C TYR A 72 -19.38 12.21 -1.55
N LYS A 73 -18.90 12.28 -2.78
CA LYS A 73 -19.13 11.32 -3.84
C LYS A 73 -17.80 10.74 -4.30
N PHE A 74 -17.86 9.51 -4.79
CA PHE A 74 -16.69 8.74 -5.16
C PHE A 74 -16.84 8.23 -6.59
N ALA A 75 -15.74 8.20 -7.35
CA ALA A 75 -15.70 7.57 -8.66
C ALA A 75 -14.38 6.83 -8.85
N LEU A 76 -14.43 5.68 -9.51
CA LEU A 76 -13.27 4.88 -9.88
C LEU A 76 -13.10 4.93 -11.39
N GLN A 77 -11.88 5.23 -11.86
CA GLN A 77 -11.49 5.20 -13.28
C GLN A 77 -12.48 5.92 -14.22
N LYS A 78 -13.13 6.97 -13.71
CA LYS A 78 -14.07 7.84 -14.44
C LYS A 78 -13.92 9.25 -13.92
N ILE A 79 -13.91 10.23 -14.82
CA ILE A 79 -13.85 11.65 -14.47
C ILE A 79 -15.29 12.13 -14.24
N PRO A 80 -15.68 12.51 -13.01
CA PRO A 80 -17.00 13.08 -12.77
C PRO A 80 -17.11 14.46 -13.43
N GLU A 81 -18.19 14.74 -14.16
CA GLU A 81 -18.38 16.06 -14.80
C GLU A 81 -18.32 17.21 -13.78
N LEU A 82 -18.91 17.02 -12.60
CA LEU A 82 -18.87 17.99 -11.51
C LEU A 82 -17.47 18.23 -10.93
N ALA A 83 -16.55 17.27 -11.09
CA ALA A 83 -15.17 17.44 -10.62
C ALA A 83 -14.37 18.38 -11.54
N LYS A 84 -14.73 18.48 -12.83
CA LYS A 84 -14.08 19.41 -13.76
C LYS A 84 -14.29 20.87 -13.37
N SER A 85 -15.48 21.18 -12.85
CA SER A 85 -15.88 22.53 -12.43
C SER A 85 -15.60 22.85 -10.95
N ALA A 86 -14.91 21.97 -10.21
CA ALA A 86 -14.64 22.21 -8.79
C ALA A 86 -13.77 23.46 -8.60
N GLU A 87 -14.14 24.30 -7.62
CA GLU A 87 -13.41 25.53 -7.29
C GLU A 87 -12.07 25.22 -6.63
N SER A 88 -12.05 24.25 -5.71
CA SER A 88 -10.84 23.73 -5.10
C SER A 88 -10.47 22.37 -5.68
N LYS A 89 -9.24 22.26 -6.17
CA LYS A 89 -8.70 21.08 -6.86
C LYS A 89 -7.50 20.55 -6.11
N VAL A 90 -7.54 19.28 -5.74
CA VAL A 90 -6.48 18.59 -5.00
C VAL A 90 -6.03 17.37 -5.77
N VAL A 91 -4.72 17.17 -5.91
CA VAL A 91 -4.10 15.99 -6.52
C VAL A 91 -3.37 15.23 -5.43
N VAL A 92 -3.74 13.97 -5.23
CA VAL A 92 -3.12 13.07 -4.26
C VAL A 92 -2.49 11.92 -5.02
N THR A 93 -1.17 11.83 -4.94
CA THR A 93 -0.44 10.64 -5.39
C THR A 93 -0.17 9.74 -4.19
N ILE A 94 -0.37 8.44 -4.35
CA ILE A 94 -0.13 7.45 -3.30
C ILE A 94 0.88 6.44 -3.82
N SER A 95 1.99 6.24 -3.14
CA SER A 95 3.01 5.25 -3.55
C SER A 95 3.51 4.43 -2.37
N LYS A 96 4.26 3.35 -2.63
CA LYS A 96 4.94 2.63 -1.55
C LYS A 96 6.04 3.50 -0.92
N GLU A 97 6.77 4.25 -1.76
CA GLU A 97 7.92 5.07 -1.39
C GLU A 97 7.80 6.44 -2.04
N LEU A 98 8.34 7.49 -1.41
CA LEU A 98 8.26 8.87 -1.93
C LEU A 98 9.27 9.16 -3.05
N LEU A 99 10.32 8.35 -3.14
CA LEU A 99 11.37 8.43 -4.15
C LEU A 99 11.47 7.07 -4.83
N GLY A 100 11.62 7.07 -6.15
CA GLY A 100 11.75 5.84 -6.90
C GLY A 100 11.70 6.09 -8.40
N GLU A 101 11.89 5.03 -9.17
CA GLU A 101 11.70 5.10 -10.61
C GLU A 101 10.23 5.42 -10.93
N SER A 102 10.04 6.38 -11.81
CA SER A 102 8.72 6.75 -12.29
C SER A 102 8.18 5.67 -13.21
N GLY A 103 6.93 5.27 -13.02
CA GLY A 103 6.26 4.37 -13.95
C GLY A 103 6.14 4.98 -15.35
N VAL A 104 6.43 4.20 -16.39
CA VAL A 104 6.27 4.62 -17.78
C VAL A 104 4.83 4.34 -18.21
N SER A 105 3.94 5.31 -18.03
CA SER A 105 2.61 5.25 -18.66
C SER A 105 2.08 6.65 -18.98
N PRO A 106 2.41 7.18 -20.17
CA PRO A 106 1.78 8.39 -20.65
C PRO A 106 0.33 8.08 -21.03
N GLY A 107 -0.62 8.74 -20.35
CA GLY A 107 -2.03 8.69 -20.70
C GLY A 107 -2.84 7.64 -19.94
N GLY A 108 -3.67 8.12 -19.01
CA GLY A 108 -4.66 7.30 -18.31
C GLY A 108 -5.82 8.13 -17.80
N ILE A 109 -6.80 7.48 -17.19
CA ILE A 109 -7.77 8.13 -16.30
C ILE A 109 -7.22 7.94 -14.89
N PRO A 110 -7.32 8.93 -13.98
CA PRO A 110 -6.94 8.73 -12.58
C PRO A 110 -7.63 7.51 -11.99
N ASP A 111 -6.95 6.83 -11.09
CA ASP A 111 -7.50 5.64 -10.45
C ASP A 111 -8.82 5.93 -9.71
N ALA A 112 -8.88 7.08 -9.02
CA ALA A 112 -10.07 7.47 -8.30
C ALA A 112 -10.27 8.99 -8.16
N TRP A 113 -11.49 9.34 -7.76
CA TRP A 113 -11.95 10.68 -7.47
C TRP A 113 -12.77 10.70 -6.19
N ILE A 114 -12.55 11.73 -5.38
CA ILE A 114 -13.40 12.11 -4.24
C ILE A 114 -13.86 13.54 -4.51
N TYR A 115 -15.17 13.83 -4.46
CA TYR A 115 -15.65 15.18 -4.69
C TYR A 115 -16.84 15.54 -3.80
N CYS A 116 -16.88 16.79 -3.35
CA CYS A 116 -17.97 17.36 -2.56
C CYS A 116 -18.60 18.52 -3.34
N PRO A 117 -19.75 18.30 -4.01
CA PRO A 117 -20.39 19.31 -4.83
C PRO A 117 -21.28 20.28 -4.03
N SER A 118 -21.64 19.93 -2.79
CA SER A 118 -22.63 20.65 -1.99
C SER A 118 -22.04 21.73 -1.08
N THR A 119 -20.81 22.18 -1.35
CA THR A 119 -20.12 23.21 -0.57
C THR A 119 -19.63 24.34 -1.44
N THR A 120 -19.38 25.49 -0.80
CA THR A 120 -18.71 26.63 -1.41
C THR A 120 -17.47 26.97 -0.54
N PRO A 121 -16.24 26.77 -1.05
CA PRO A 121 -15.95 26.26 -2.39
C PRO A 121 -16.30 24.77 -2.54
N SER A 122 -16.67 24.38 -3.76
CA SER A 122 -16.75 22.96 -4.14
C SER A 122 -15.35 22.38 -4.19
N VAL A 123 -15.19 21.12 -3.78
CA VAL A 123 -13.87 20.46 -3.69
C VAL A 123 -13.85 19.17 -4.50
N ALA A 124 -12.80 18.98 -5.29
CA ALA A 124 -12.51 17.72 -5.96
C ALA A 124 -11.06 17.29 -5.69
N ILE A 125 -10.91 15.99 -5.41
CA ILE A 125 -9.66 15.32 -5.10
C ILE A 125 -9.47 14.22 -6.14
N MET A 126 -8.40 14.32 -6.91
CA MET A 126 -7.94 13.30 -7.84
C MET A 126 -6.94 12.40 -7.12
N ILE A 127 -7.09 11.08 -7.24
CA ILE A 127 -6.19 10.10 -6.64
C ILE A 127 -5.55 9.27 -7.75
N GLU A 128 -4.22 9.20 -7.72
CA GLU A 128 -3.41 8.29 -8.53
C GLU A 128 -2.53 7.46 -7.61
N ALA A 129 -2.59 6.13 -7.74
CA ALA A 129 -1.89 5.24 -6.82
C ALA A 129 -0.92 4.30 -7.54
N LYS A 130 0.19 3.99 -6.87
CA LYS A 130 1.19 3.03 -7.34
C LYS A 130 1.56 2.08 -6.23
N LEU A 131 1.64 0.79 -6.55
CA LEU A 131 2.21 -0.22 -5.63
C LEU A 131 3.71 -0.42 -5.85
N LYS A 132 4.22 -0.04 -7.03
CA LYS A 132 5.64 -0.06 -7.38
C LYS A 132 6.02 1.25 -8.05
N GLY A 133 7.13 1.85 -7.61
CA GLY A 133 7.59 3.14 -8.10
C GLY A 133 6.67 4.30 -7.66
N ILE A 134 6.82 5.42 -8.37
CA ILE A 134 6.02 6.63 -8.17
C ILE A 134 5.26 7.01 -9.45
N PRO A 135 4.11 7.71 -9.35
CA PRO A 135 3.46 8.29 -10.52
C PRO A 135 4.40 9.25 -11.25
N SER A 136 4.48 9.15 -12.58
CA SER A 136 5.31 10.07 -13.37
C SER A 136 4.63 11.43 -13.54
N GLN A 137 5.43 12.49 -13.70
CA GLN A 137 4.88 13.83 -13.94
C GLN A 137 4.06 13.90 -15.23
N ASP A 138 4.49 13.21 -16.29
CA ASP A 138 3.75 13.12 -17.56
C ASP A 138 2.38 12.45 -17.37
N GLN A 139 2.31 11.42 -16.51
CA GLN A 139 1.06 10.77 -16.20
C GLN A 139 0.10 11.72 -15.48
N ILE A 140 0.58 12.43 -14.45
CA ILE A 140 -0.21 13.41 -13.71
C ILE A 140 -0.67 14.55 -14.64
N GLN A 141 0.23 15.08 -15.47
CA GLN A 141 -0.10 16.13 -16.43
C GLN A 141 -1.18 15.67 -17.42
N GLY A 142 -1.09 14.45 -17.94
CA GLY A 142 -2.13 13.87 -18.79
C GLY A 142 -3.47 13.68 -18.09
N HIS A 143 -3.48 13.46 -16.77
CA HIS A 143 -4.71 13.44 -15.97
C HIS A 143 -5.32 14.84 -15.80
N LEU A 144 -4.49 15.85 -15.51
CA LEU A 144 -4.91 17.25 -15.40
C LEU A 144 -5.52 17.76 -16.70
N GLU A 145 -4.91 17.41 -17.84
CA GLU A 145 -5.43 17.71 -19.18
C GLU A 145 -6.83 17.18 -19.38
N LYS A 146 -7.05 15.88 -19.11
CA LYS A 146 -8.37 15.25 -19.28
C LYS A 146 -9.42 15.77 -18.29
N ALA A 147 -8.98 16.20 -17.11
CA ALA A 147 -9.84 16.81 -16.11
C ALA A 147 -10.19 18.28 -16.43
N GLY A 148 -9.53 18.90 -17.41
CA GLY A 148 -9.65 20.34 -17.66
C GLY A 148 -9.06 21.20 -16.54
N TRP A 149 -8.09 20.66 -15.80
CA TRP A 149 -7.45 21.32 -14.66
C TRP A 149 -6.14 22.05 -15.02
N ASN A 150 -5.75 22.01 -16.29
CA ASN A 150 -4.59 22.75 -16.77
C ASN A 150 -4.72 24.24 -16.49
N ASN A 151 -3.62 24.87 -16.09
CA ASN A 151 -3.55 26.31 -15.82
C ASN A 151 -4.49 26.78 -14.68
N THR A 152 -4.93 25.87 -13.82
CA THR A 152 -5.71 26.21 -12.62
C THR A 152 -4.86 26.10 -11.36
N ARG A 153 -5.18 26.90 -10.34
CA ARG A 153 -4.57 26.73 -9.02
C ARG A 153 -5.04 25.39 -8.44
N LEU A 154 -4.09 24.53 -8.10
CA LEU A 154 -4.34 23.24 -7.48
C LEU A 154 -3.42 23.06 -6.28
N TYR A 155 -3.82 22.13 -5.41
CA TYR A 155 -3.02 21.65 -4.30
C TYR A 155 -2.55 20.24 -4.63
N GLN A 156 -1.30 19.90 -4.34
CA GLN A 156 -0.77 18.58 -4.62
C GLN A 156 0.02 18.05 -3.42
N CYS A 157 -0.17 16.78 -3.11
CA CYS A 157 0.67 16.07 -2.15
C CYS A 157 0.98 14.65 -2.60
N ASN A 158 2.15 14.17 -2.20
CA ASN A 158 2.51 12.76 -2.27
C ASN A 158 2.33 12.13 -0.89
N LEU A 159 1.61 11.02 -0.84
CA LEU A 159 1.42 10.18 0.34
C LEU A 159 2.05 8.81 0.10
N THR A 160 2.43 8.17 1.19
CA THR A 160 2.77 6.75 1.19
C THR A 160 1.59 5.90 1.66
N TRP A 161 1.53 4.65 1.22
CA TRP A 161 0.58 3.69 1.81
C TRP A 161 0.81 3.47 3.31
N ALA A 162 2.05 3.62 3.77
CA ALA A 162 2.40 3.60 5.19
C ALA A 162 1.73 4.75 5.96
N GLU A 163 1.78 5.98 5.44
CA GLU A 163 1.09 7.12 6.06
C GLU A 163 -0.43 6.91 6.09
N ILE A 164 -1.00 6.34 5.03
CA ILE A 164 -2.43 5.98 4.99
C ILE A 164 -2.75 4.90 6.03
N TYR A 165 -1.91 3.88 6.16
CA TYR A 165 -2.07 2.84 7.17
C TYR A 165 -2.07 3.44 8.59
N ASP A 166 -1.18 4.40 8.86
CA ASP A 166 -1.01 5.04 10.16
C ASP A 166 -2.13 6.05 10.50
N CYS A 167 -2.88 6.56 9.51
CA CYS A 167 -4.03 7.45 9.72
C CYS A 167 -5.01 6.93 10.78
N TRP A 168 -5.10 5.61 10.93
CA TRP A 168 -6.06 4.95 11.81
C TRP A 168 -5.39 4.03 12.84
N ALA A 169 -4.10 4.25 13.13
CA ALA A 169 -3.36 3.43 14.09
C ALA A 169 -3.95 3.49 15.51
N ASN A 170 -4.42 4.67 15.93
CA ASN A 170 -4.79 4.98 17.32
C ASN A 170 -6.29 4.90 17.63
N GLU A 171 -7.14 4.57 16.66
CA GLU A 171 -8.59 4.51 16.89
C GLU A 171 -9.07 3.08 17.16
N LYS A 172 -10.18 2.98 17.89
CA LYS A 172 -10.98 1.75 17.92
C LYS A 172 -11.53 1.56 16.51
N ASN A 173 -10.78 0.81 15.71
CA ASN A 173 -11.03 0.62 14.30
C ASN A 173 -12.35 -0.14 14.13
N ASP A 174 -13.19 0.36 13.22
CA ASP A 174 -14.32 -0.44 12.77
C ASP A 174 -13.83 -1.63 11.93
N LEU A 175 -14.76 -2.51 11.58
CA LEU A 175 -14.46 -3.70 10.81
C LEU A 175 -13.76 -3.35 9.49
N LEU A 176 -14.21 -2.33 8.76
CA LEU A 176 -13.67 -1.98 7.45
C LEU A 176 -12.26 -1.42 7.57
N THR A 177 -12.00 -0.52 8.51
CA THR A 177 -10.65 0.01 8.75
C THR A 177 -9.68 -1.09 9.15
N THR A 178 -10.10 -2.00 10.02
CA THR A 178 -9.29 -3.15 10.44
C THR A 178 -8.94 -4.04 9.26
N GLN A 179 -9.95 -4.42 8.46
CA GLN A 179 -9.75 -5.25 7.28
C GLN A 179 -8.90 -4.55 6.22
N PHE A 180 -9.03 -3.24 6.03
CA PHE A 180 -8.21 -2.51 5.06
C PHE A 180 -6.74 -2.48 5.47
N ARG A 181 -6.46 -2.20 6.76
CA ARG A 181 -5.08 -2.23 7.30
C ARG A 181 -4.44 -3.61 7.15
N GLN A 182 -5.19 -4.65 7.51
CA GLN A 182 -4.77 -6.04 7.32
C GLN A 182 -4.51 -6.37 5.86
N TYR A 183 -5.33 -5.86 4.94
CA TYR A 183 -5.11 -6.02 3.51
C TYR A 183 -3.79 -5.36 3.08
N LEU A 184 -3.50 -4.13 3.55
CA LEU A 184 -2.23 -3.44 3.28
C LEU A 184 -1.00 -4.23 3.79
N GLU A 185 -1.09 -4.86 4.95
CA GLU A 185 -0.04 -5.75 5.48
C GLU A 185 0.20 -6.95 4.56
N VAL A 186 -0.87 -7.63 4.13
CA VAL A 186 -0.79 -8.79 3.23
C VAL A 186 -0.14 -8.43 1.90
N ILE A 187 -0.31 -7.20 1.41
CA ILE A 187 0.28 -6.73 0.15
C ILE A 187 1.62 -6.00 0.31
N GLY A 188 2.13 -5.88 1.54
CA GLY A 188 3.43 -5.27 1.84
C GLY A 188 3.47 -3.76 1.62
N MET A 189 2.36 -3.09 1.97
CA MET A 189 2.15 -1.64 1.86
C MET A 189 2.00 -0.96 3.23
N SER A 190 2.12 -1.71 4.32
CA SER A 190 2.16 -1.19 5.69
C SER A 190 3.61 -0.97 6.17
N PRO A 191 3.82 -0.18 7.24
CA PRO A 191 5.06 -0.24 7.99
C PRO A 191 5.28 -1.64 8.60
N PHE A 192 6.55 -2.00 8.85
CA PHE A 192 6.86 -3.19 9.62
C PHE A 192 6.39 -3.03 11.08
N SER A 193 5.46 -3.86 11.50
CA SER A 193 4.89 -3.83 12.86
C SER A 193 5.45 -4.92 13.78
N GLY A 194 6.45 -5.67 13.34
CA GLY A 194 6.99 -6.81 14.07
C GLY A 194 6.36 -8.15 13.68
N PHE A 195 6.83 -9.21 14.35
CA PHE A 195 6.24 -10.54 14.24
C PHE A 195 5.20 -10.75 15.35
N VAL A 196 4.13 -11.47 15.03
CA VAL A 196 3.04 -11.86 15.94
C VAL A 196 2.93 -13.38 16.02
N ASP A 197 2.19 -13.90 17.00
CA ASP A 197 2.04 -15.34 17.20
C ASP A 197 1.58 -16.09 15.95
N ASP A 198 0.70 -15.49 15.14
CA ASP A 198 0.23 -16.07 13.88
C ASP A 198 1.37 -16.32 12.87
N ASP A 199 2.44 -15.51 12.89
CA ASP A 199 3.62 -15.71 12.03
C ASP A 199 4.35 -17.02 12.37
N PHE A 200 4.30 -17.42 13.64
CA PHE A 200 4.84 -18.70 14.11
C PHE A 200 3.82 -19.83 13.90
N ASN A 201 2.55 -19.60 14.24
CA ASN A 201 1.47 -20.59 14.06
C ASN A 201 1.31 -21.05 12.61
N PHE A 202 1.70 -20.22 11.64
CA PHE A 202 1.84 -20.61 10.24
C PHE A 202 2.57 -21.95 10.04
N PHE A 203 3.61 -22.25 10.82
CA PHE A 203 4.35 -23.51 10.71
C PHE A 203 3.66 -24.71 11.37
N ILE A 204 2.63 -24.47 12.19
CA ILE A 204 1.84 -25.51 12.88
C ILE A 204 0.64 -25.90 12.03
N SER A 205 -0.19 -24.93 11.63
CA SER A 205 -1.45 -25.20 10.92
C SER A 205 -1.35 -25.12 9.39
N TYR A 206 -0.21 -24.64 8.87
CA TYR A 206 0.07 -24.36 7.45
C TYR A 206 -1.12 -23.80 6.64
N ASP A 207 -1.09 -22.49 6.45
CA ASP A 207 -2.02 -21.77 5.60
C ASP A 207 -1.24 -21.14 4.42
N ASP A 208 -1.39 -21.68 3.20
CA ASP A 208 -0.64 -21.20 2.03
C ASP A 208 -0.96 -19.74 1.70
N ASP A 209 -2.12 -19.24 2.11
CA ASP A 209 -2.56 -17.87 1.87
C ASP A 209 -1.97 -16.88 2.87
N TYR A 210 -1.47 -17.36 4.02
CA TYR A 210 -0.69 -16.56 4.96
C TYR A 210 0.77 -16.38 4.50
N ARG A 211 1.26 -17.25 3.61
CA ARG A 211 2.65 -17.22 3.12
C ARG A 211 3.08 -15.86 2.52
N PRO A 212 2.27 -15.16 1.71
CA PRO A 212 2.62 -13.83 1.20
C PRO A 212 2.81 -12.80 2.31
N LEU A 213 1.94 -12.80 3.33
CA LEU A 213 2.07 -11.91 4.49
C LEU A 213 3.39 -12.16 5.22
N LEU A 214 3.69 -13.43 5.53
CA LEU A 214 4.94 -13.81 6.19
C LEU A 214 6.18 -13.44 5.35
N ARG A 215 6.10 -13.61 4.03
CA ARG A 215 7.17 -13.22 3.09
C ARG A 215 7.41 -11.71 3.12
N ASN A 216 6.34 -10.92 3.13
CA ASN A 216 6.44 -9.46 3.18
C ASN A 216 7.03 -8.99 4.51
N LYS A 217 6.56 -9.55 5.65
CA LYS A 217 7.14 -9.24 6.96
C LYS A 217 8.62 -9.57 7.06
N LEU A 218 9.06 -10.71 6.51
CA LEU A 218 10.48 -11.06 6.46
C LEU A 218 11.29 -10.07 5.61
N HIS A 219 10.73 -9.63 4.47
CA HIS A 219 11.36 -8.63 3.63
C HIS A 219 11.47 -7.28 4.35
N GLU A 220 10.39 -6.81 4.94
CA GLU A 220 10.32 -5.53 5.67
C GLU A 220 11.22 -5.54 6.91
N PHE A 221 11.25 -6.66 7.65
CA PHE A 221 12.21 -6.86 8.74
C PHE A 221 13.65 -6.69 8.25
N ALA A 222 14.01 -7.33 7.12
CA ALA A 222 15.35 -7.18 6.55
C ALA A 222 15.64 -5.76 6.06
N GLN A 223 14.64 -5.05 5.53
CA GLN A 223 14.78 -3.63 5.17
C GLN A 223 15.06 -2.78 6.42
N GLU A 224 14.35 -3.01 7.52
CA GLU A 224 14.57 -2.29 8.78
C GLU A 224 15.94 -2.58 9.40
N VAL A 225 16.38 -3.85 9.37
CA VAL A 225 17.75 -4.20 9.75
C VAL A 225 18.75 -3.46 8.86
N HIS A 226 18.59 -3.56 7.53
CA HIS A 226 19.49 -2.94 6.56
C HIS A 226 19.59 -1.42 6.74
N LYS A 227 18.48 -0.70 6.97
CA LYS A 227 18.48 0.76 7.24
C LYS A 227 19.28 1.13 8.49
N ARG A 228 19.32 0.26 9.50
CA ARG A 228 20.03 0.49 10.76
C ARG A 228 21.50 0.06 10.70
N MET A 229 21.90 -0.64 9.64
CA MET A 229 23.31 -0.96 9.39
C MET A 229 24.06 0.30 8.91
N GLY A 230 25.36 0.39 9.25
CA GLY A 230 26.20 1.47 8.74
C GLY A 230 26.33 1.45 7.22
N GLN A 231 26.54 2.63 6.60
CA GLN A 231 26.63 2.80 5.15
C GLN A 231 27.67 1.89 4.47
N GLU A 232 28.77 1.57 5.16
CA GLU A 232 29.80 0.67 4.65
C GLU A 232 29.27 -0.76 4.48
N ILE A 233 28.46 -1.23 5.43
CA ILE A 233 27.93 -2.58 5.42
C ILE A 233 26.79 -2.71 4.40
N THR A 234 25.92 -1.70 4.30
CA THR A 234 24.81 -1.70 3.33
C THR A 234 25.29 -1.66 1.88
N ARG A 235 26.44 -1.02 1.61
CA ARG A 235 27.09 -1.08 0.28
C ARG A 235 27.53 -2.50 -0.09
N VAL A 236 27.97 -3.28 0.90
CA VAL A 236 28.45 -4.65 0.68
C VAL A 236 27.28 -5.63 0.58
N TYR A 237 26.31 -5.55 1.49
CA TYR A 237 25.15 -6.44 1.56
C TYR A 237 23.89 -5.77 1.02
N SER A 238 23.94 -5.33 -0.24
CA SER A 238 22.90 -4.50 -0.86
C SER A 238 21.67 -5.25 -1.34
N GLU A 239 21.71 -6.59 -1.42
CA GLU A 239 20.58 -7.39 -1.88
C GLU A 239 19.82 -8.03 -0.70
N ILE A 240 18.50 -7.84 -0.69
CA ILE A 240 17.58 -8.55 0.21
C ILE A 240 16.97 -9.73 -0.54
N PHE A 241 17.11 -10.94 -0.01
CA PHE A 241 16.48 -12.14 -0.57
C PHE A 241 15.69 -12.88 0.50
N VAL A 242 14.37 -12.97 0.32
CA VAL A 242 13.53 -13.84 1.15
C VAL A 242 13.53 -15.24 0.55
N GLY A 243 14.02 -16.20 1.33
CA GLY A 243 14.11 -17.60 0.96
C GLY A 243 12.75 -18.25 0.68
N HIS A 244 12.80 -19.52 0.30
CA HIS A 244 11.57 -20.31 0.20
C HIS A 244 11.02 -20.58 1.60
N ILE A 245 9.76 -20.21 1.80
CA ILE A 245 9.03 -20.52 3.02
C ILE A 245 8.50 -21.96 2.89
N ILE A 246 9.11 -22.90 3.61
CA ILE A 246 8.75 -24.32 3.54
C ILE A 246 8.19 -24.75 4.89
N ALA A 247 6.86 -24.78 5.01
CA ALA A 247 6.20 -25.04 6.29
C ALA A 247 6.58 -26.38 6.93
N ARG A 248 6.80 -27.44 6.14
CA ARG A 248 7.26 -28.74 6.64
C ARG A 248 8.61 -28.68 7.38
N ARG A 249 9.47 -27.71 7.04
CA ARG A 249 10.76 -27.50 7.71
C ARG A 249 10.63 -26.62 8.96
N GLY A 250 9.45 -26.07 9.24
CA GLY A 250 9.21 -25.21 10.39
C GLY A 250 10.09 -23.96 10.41
N THR A 251 10.58 -23.52 9.25
CA THR A 251 11.53 -22.40 9.14
C THR A 251 11.22 -21.53 7.93
N ALA A 252 11.41 -20.23 8.10
CA ALA A 252 11.49 -19.26 7.03
C ALA A 252 12.66 -18.31 7.30
N PHE A 253 13.29 -17.82 6.24
CA PHE A 253 14.48 -16.99 6.38
C PHE A 253 14.54 -15.87 5.34
N VAL A 254 15.30 -14.84 5.70
CA VAL A 254 15.68 -13.74 4.83
C VAL A 254 17.17 -13.51 4.96
N VAL A 255 17.82 -13.20 3.83
CA VAL A 255 19.25 -12.89 3.79
C VAL A 255 19.50 -11.50 3.25
N LEU A 256 20.48 -10.82 3.84
CA LEU A 256 21.19 -9.69 3.24
C LEU A 256 22.44 -10.26 2.59
N ARG A 257 22.63 -10.09 1.28
CA ARG A 257 23.72 -10.76 0.53
C ARG A 257 24.49 -9.81 -0.38
N LYS A 258 25.72 -10.21 -0.70
CA LYS A 258 26.57 -9.54 -1.70
C LYS A 258 26.07 -9.88 -3.11
N PRO A 259 26.02 -8.93 -4.07
CA PRO A 259 25.53 -9.18 -5.43
C PRO A 259 26.34 -10.22 -6.22
N GLN A 260 27.64 -10.35 -5.96
CA GLN A 260 28.56 -11.13 -6.80
C GLN A 260 29.66 -11.81 -5.99
N ASP A 261 29.34 -12.85 -5.22
CA ASP A 261 30.35 -13.85 -4.87
C ASP A 261 29.71 -15.18 -4.43
N ARG A 262 29.83 -16.23 -5.28
CA ARG A 262 29.31 -17.56 -4.93
C ARG A 262 30.23 -18.31 -3.98
N HIS A 263 31.51 -17.95 -3.92
CA HIS A 263 32.55 -18.68 -3.20
C HIS A 263 32.97 -18.03 -1.87
N ASP A 264 32.54 -16.79 -1.61
CA ASP A 264 32.77 -16.13 -0.33
C ASP A 264 31.99 -16.78 0.83
N PRO A 265 32.67 -17.25 1.90
CA PRO A 265 32.01 -17.79 3.09
C PRO A 265 31.19 -16.75 3.86
N PHE A 266 31.47 -15.46 3.70
CA PHE A 266 30.76 -14.33 4.32
C PHE A 266 29.85 -13.59 3.32
N LYS A 267 29.34 -14.28 2.30
CA LYS A 267 28.49 -13.67 1.26
C LYS A 267 27.12 -13.20 1.75
N HIS A 268 26.67 -13.60 2.94
CA HIS A 268 25.36 -13.20 3.46
C HIS A 268 25.27 -13.13 4.98
N CYS A 269 24.37 -12.28 5.47
CA CYS A 269 23.81 -12.31 6.81
C CYS A 269 22.43 -12.97 6.75
N ASN A 270 22.22 -14.06 7.49
CA ASN A 270 20.96 -14.81 7.50
C ASN A 270 20.15 -14.53 8.76
N PHE A 271 18.86 -14.32 8.60
CA PHE A 271 17.89 -14.17 9.68
C PHE A 271 16.77 -15.18 9.47
N SER A 272 16.43 -15.94 10.50
CA SER A 272 15.41 -16.98 10.43
C SER A 272 14.40 -16.87 11.56
N ILE A 273 13.16 -17.21 11.23
CA ILE A 273 12.13 -17.59 12.19
C ILE A 273 11.95 -19.10 12.09
N GLU A 274 11.94 -19.77 13.23
CA GLU A 274 11.83 -21.24 13.28
C GLU A 274 11.04 -21.72 14.49
N ILE A 275 10.33 -22.84 14.31
CA ILE A 275 9.72 -23.59 15.41
C ILE A 275 10.56 -24.83 15.68
N ASN A 276 11.17 -24.87 16.86
CA ASN A 276 11.86 -26.04 17.35
C ASN A 276 10.85 -27.01 17.97
N LYS A 277 10.52 -28.09 17.25
CA LYS A 277 9.81 -29.21 17.85
C LYS A 277 10.77 -29.90 18.81
N ARG A 278 10.69 -29.60 20.10
CA ARG A 278 11.24 -30.51 21.11
C ARG A 278 10.60 -31.87 20.84
N ARG A 279 11.41 -32.87 20.47
CA ARG A 279 10.99 -34.26 20.62
C ARG A 279 10.67 -34.41 22.10
N SER A 280 9.39 -34.51 22.44
CA SER A 280 9.01 -35.00 23.76
C SER A 280 9.76 -36.30 23.93
N ALA A 281 10.68 -36.34 24.91
CA ALA A 281 11.25 -37.59 25.35
C ALA A 281 10.06 -38.40 25.90
N VAL A 282 9.59 -39.35 25.11
CA VAL A 282 8.68 -40.41 25.55
C VAL A 282 9.56 -41.56 26.01
#